data_AF-A0A0K0GL47-F1
#
_entry.id   AF-A0A0K0GL47-F1
#
_cell.length_a   1.000
_cell.length_b   1.000
_cell.length_c   1.000
_cell.angle_alpha   90.00
_cell.angle_beta   90.00
_cell.angle_gamma   90.00
#
_symmetry.space_group_name_H-M   'P 1'
#
loop_
_entity.id
_entity.type
_entity.pdbx_description
1 polymer ?
#
loop_
_entity_poly.entity_id
_entity_poly.type
_entity_poly.pdbx_seq_one_letter_code
_entity_poly.pdbx_strand_id
1 'polypeptide(L)'
;MRADRSMLGPSLHRDQIMAMNRVQFQAGLSLPAFLKRYGNAQQCEQALEISRWPQGFVCPRCAATAHSRFQRHGTTYWQCTACYRQTSLRSGTVMDNSKLPLRTWLLGMYLLGQSKTNLSALELMRHLGVSYPTAWPMKHKLMQAMTQREANRKLGGIVQLDDAYLGGERNGGKAGRGSENKRPFVIAVETTEDGRPLRAVMDPVPGFTKAALSEWIGQRLHPGADVYSDGLGAFRALEAEHAHTVIEGSGRSRCEAENARWVNVVLSNLKRSLDGAYHAFKFAKYAQRSLAETMWRFNRRFDLTRLVPSLLAAAAASKPWSERALRDVTMFTAESAC
;
A
#
# COMPACT_ATOMS: atom_id res chain seq x y z
N MET A 1 -5.55 71.72 17.01
CA MET A 1 -4.68 70.77 16.28
C MET A 1 -4.97 69.36 16.80
N ARG A 2 -5.73 68.57 16.02
CA ARG A 2 -6.06 67.17 16.34
C ARG A 2 -5.05 66.29 15.61
N ALA A 3 -4.36 65.42 16.35
CA ALA A 3 -3.49 64.41 15.80
C ALA A 3 -4.28 63.16 15.39
N ASP A 4 -4.02 62.76 14.16
CA ASP A 4 -4.25 61.53 13.42
C ASP A 4 -4.82 60.28 14.12
N ARG A 5 -5.91 59.75 13.56
CA ARG A 5 -6.40 58.38 13.71
C ARG A 5 -6.13 57.65 12.38
N SER A 6 -4.97 57.02 12.23
CA SER A 6 -4.68 56.23 11.03
C SER A 6 -3.63 55.14 11.24
N MET A 7 -3.85 54.20 12.18
CA MET A 7 -3.18 52.88 12.11
C MET A 7 -4.07 51.77 12.70
N LEU A 8 -5.10 51.38 11.94
CA LEU A 8 -5.68 50.05 12.05
C LEU A 8 -5.52 49.41 10.66
N GLY A 9 -4.60 48.45 10.56
CA GLY A 9 -4.37 47.68 9.34
C GLY A 9 -5.61 46.88 8.92
N PRO A 10 -5.67 46.44 7.65
CA PRO A 10 -6.88 45.83 7.10
C PRO A 10 -7.21 44.54 7.85
N SER A 11 -8.45 44.43 8.32
CA SER A 11 -9.04 43.17 8.76
C SER A 11 -8.91 42.16 7.61
N LEU A 12 -8.17 41.08 7.82
CA LEU A 12 -8.14 39.94 6.90
C LEU A 12 -9.58 39.48 6.65
N HIS A 13 -10.02 39.61 5.40
CA HIS A 13 -11.33 39.13 4.97
C HIS A 13 -11.47 37.65 5.30
N ARG A 14 -12.65 37.27 5.83
CA ARG A 14 -13.04 35.91 6.21
C ARG A 14 -12.90 34.90 5.05
N ASP A 15 -12.79 35.39 3.81
CA ASP A 15 -12.58 34.62 2.57
C ASP A 15 -11.12 34.19 2.31
N GLN A 16 -10.15 34.64 3.12
CA GLN A 16 -8.75 34.17 3.05
C GLN A 16 -8.42 33.05 4.03
N ILE A 17 -9.40 32.56 4.79
CA ILE A 17 -9.24 31.35 5.59
C ILE A 17 -9.18 30.19 4.61
N MET A 18 -7.98 29.63 4.37
CA MET A 18 -7.83 28.43 3.55
C MET A 18 -8.84 27.39 4.03
N ALA A 19 -9.76 27.00 3.14
CA ALA A 19 -10.77 26.00 3.46
C ALA A 19 -10.08 24.76 4.03
N MET A 20 -10.29 24.51 5.33
CA MET A 20 -9.65 23.41 6.03
C MET A 20 -10.12 22.10 5.40
N ASN A 21 -9.26 21.47 4.61
CA ASN A 21 -9.57 20.16 4.05
C ASN A 21 -9.62 19.15 5.20
N ARG A 22 -10.82 18.77 5.66
CA ARG A 22 -11.05 17.84 6.77
C ARG A 22 -10.30 16.51 6.61
N VAL A 23 -10.01 16.07 5.38
CA VAL A 23 -9.20 14.86 5.12
C VAL A 23 -7.75 15.04 5.55
N GLN A 24 -7.20 16.26 5.48
CA GLN A 24 -5.82 16.55 5.93
C GLN A 24 -5.68 16.53 7.46
N PHE A 25 -6.78 16.69 8.20
CA PHE A 25 -6.83 16.71 9.67
C PHE A 25 -7.27 15.37 10.29
N GLN A 26 -7.29 14.29 9.51
CA GLN A 26 -7.57 12.96 10.07
C GLN A 26 -6.53 12.59 11.13
N ALA A 27 -7.01 12.23 12.32
CA ALA A 27 -6.14 11.82 13.41
C ALA A 27 -5.42 10.51 13.06
N GLY A 28 -4.10 10.58 12.92
CA GLY A 28 -3.22 9.42 12.88
C GLY A 28 -3.00 8.82 14.27
N LEU A 29 -2.34 7.67 14.31
CA LEU A 29 -1.74 7.21 15.56
C LEU A 29 -0.54 8.10 15.85
N SER A 30 -0.65 9.03 16.81
CA SER A 30 0.49 9.90 17.14
C SER A 30 1.66 9.09 17.72
N LEU A 31 2.89 9.63 17.64
CA LEU A 31 4.06 8.96 18.21
C LEU A 31 3.91 8.71 19.72
N PRO A 32 3.42 9.65 20.54
CA PRO A 32 3.13 9.37 21.95
C PRO A 32 2.10 8.26 22.14
N ALA A 33 1.03 8.21 21.33
CA ALA A 33 0.03 7.15 21.41
C ALA A 33 0.61 5.78 20.99
N PHE A 34 1.49 5.75 19.98
CA PHE A 34 2.23 4.56 19.59
C PHE A 34 3.13 4.07 20.73
N LEU A 35 3.92 4.96 21.34
CA LEU A 35 4.80 4.61 22.46
C LEU A 35 4.00 4.17 23.69
N LYS A 36 2.81 4.73 23.93
CA LYS A 36 1.92 4.26 24.99
C LYS A 36 1.41 2.84 24.73
N ARG A 37 1.09 2.52 23.46
CA ARG A 37 0.48 1.24 23.06
C ARG A 37 1.51 0.12 22.82
N TYR A 38 2.73 0.45 22.42
CA TYR A 38 3.77 -0.49 21.98
C TYR A 38 5.15 -0.15 22.58
N GLY A 39 5.18 0.50 23.75
CA GLY A 39 6.39 1.03 24.37
C GLY A 39 7.31 -0.03 24.96
N ASN A 40 6.75 -1.18 25.36
CA ASN A 40 7.51 -2.28 25.96
C ASN A 40 7.26 -3.64 25.27
N ALA A 41 8.08 -4.64 25.61
CA ALA A 41 8.06 -5.95 24.99
C ALA A 41 6.71 -6.68 25.19
N GLN A 42 6.17 -6.64 26.41
CA GLN A 42 4.90 -7.31 26.75
C GLN A 42 3.72 -6.76 25.94
N GLN A 43 3.63 -5.44 25.79
CA GLN A 43 2.62 -4.80 24.94
C GLN A 43 2.73 -5.23 23.49
N CYS A 44 3.96 -5.34 22.97
CA CYS A 44 4.22 -5.80 21.61
C CYS A 44 3.84 -7.27 21.41
N GLU A 45 4.16 -8.14 22.38
CA GLU A 45 3.79 -9.56 22.37
C GLU A 45 2.28 -9.74 22.42
N GLN A 46 1.58 -9.04 23.32
CA GLN A 46 0.13 -9.08 23.43
C GLN A 46 -0.53 -8.62 22.11
N ALA A 47 -0.03 -7.54 21.50
CA ALA A 47 -0.54 -7.07 20.23
C ALA A 47 -0.37 -8.10 19.10
N LEU A 48 0.79 -8.77 19.05
CA LEU A 48 1.05 -9.82 18.06
C LEU A 48 0.20 -11.07 18.33
N GLU A 49 0.03 -11.46 19.58
CA GLU A 49 -0.83 -12.58 20.00
C GLU A 49 -2.27 -12.37 19.55
N ILE A 50 -2.88 -11.23 19.87
CA ILE A 50 -4.25 -10.87 19.44
C ILE A 50 -4.35 -10.81 17.91
N SER A 51 -3.32 -10.28 17.24
CA SER A 51 -3.35 -10.15 15.78
C SER A 51 -3.24 -11.49 15.06
N ARG A 52 -2.51 -12.45 15.64
CA ARG A 52 -2.31 -13.79 15.10
C ARG A 52 -3.47 -14.72 15.44
N TRP A 53 -4.02 -14.58 16.64
CA TRP A 53 -4.97 -15.49 17.27
C TRP A 53 -6.08 -14.70 17.97
N PRO A 54 -6.97 -14.03 17.21
CA PRO A 54 -7.99 -13.14 17.77
C PRO A 54 -9.01 -13.87 18.66
N GLN A 55 -9.18 -15.18 18.48
CA GLN A 55 -10.08 -16.04 19.24
C GLN A 55 -9.33 -17.03 20.15
N GLY A 56 -8.05 -16.76 20.42
CA GLY A 56 -7.17 -17.69 21.13
C GLY A 56 -6.35 -18.58 20.20
N PHE A 57 -5.38 -19.29 20.79
CA PHE A 57 -4.38 -20.07 20.07
C PHE A 57 -4.99 -21.05 19.05
N VAL A 58 -4.42 -21.05 17.84
CA VAL A 58 -4.70 -22.06 16.81
C VAL A 58 -3.38 -22.65 16.35
N CYS A 59 -3.24 -23.97 16.48
CA CYS A 59 -2.02 -24.67 16.09
C CYS A 59 -1.76 -24.52 14.59
N PRO A 60 -0.58 -24.04 14.16
CA PRO A 60 -0.27 -23.86 12.73
C PRO A 60 -0.10 -25.19 11.96
N ARG A 61 -0.07 -26.33 12.65
CA ARG A 61 0.09 -27.66 12.04
C ARG A 61 -1.23 -28.41 11.86
N CYS A 62 -2.10 -28.39 12.87
CA CYS A 62 -3.31 -29.24 12.89
C CYS A 62 -4.60 -28.47 13.25
N ALA A 63 -4.54 -27.14 13.35
CA ALA A 63 -5.66 -26.26 13.70
C ALA A 63 -6.32 -26.49 15.08
N ALA A 64 -5.86 -27.46 15.88
CA ALA A 64 -6.35 -27.65 17.25
C ALA A 64 -6.05 -26.42 18.13
N THR A 65 -6.95 -26.15 19.08
CA THR A 65 -6.90 -24.98 19.98
C THR A 65 -6.37 -25.31 21.37
N ALA A 66 -6.49 -26.57 21.81
CA ALA A 66 -5.95 -27.03 23.09
C ALA A 66 -4.41 -26.98 23.09
N HIS A 67 -3.84 -26.33 24.10
CA HIS A 67 -2.41 -26.08 24.21
C HIS A 67 -1.96 -25.86 25.65
N SER A 68 -0.66 -26.03 25.88
CA SER A 68 0.03 -25.50 27.07
C SER A 68 0.90 -24.31 26.67
N ARG A 69 1.18 -23.43 27.63
CA ARG A 69 2.03 -22.24 27.47
C ARG A 69 3.22 -22.33 28.42
N PHE A 70 4.43 -22.08 27.93
CA PHE A 70 5.65 -22.05 28.75
C PHE A 70 6.67 -21.06 28.20
N GLN A 71 7.70 -20.74 28.99
CA GLN A 71 8.79 -19.87 28.57
C GLN A 71 10.09 -20.65 28.43
N ARG A 72 10.90 -20.29 27.42
CA ARG A 72 12.26 -20.81 27.23
C ARG A 72 13.16 -19.67 26.74
N HIS A 73 14.24 -19.40 27.46
CA HIS A 73 15.17 -18.29 27.18
C HIS A 73 14.46 -16.95 26.94
N GLY A 74 13.49 -16.62 27.81
CA GLY A 74 12.71 -15.37 27.72
C GLY A 74 11.71 -15.29 26.56
N THR A 75 11.55 -16.35 25.76
CA THR A 75 10.54 -16.43 24.70
C THR A 75 9.37 -17.30 25.14
N THR A 76 8.14 -16.82 24.94
CA THR A 76 6.91 -17.60 25.18
C THR A 76 6.66 -18.57 24.02
N TYR A 77 6.34 -19.81 24.36
CA TYR A 77 5.96 -20.88 23.44
C TYR A 77 4.57 -21.44 23.80
N TRP A 78 3.86 -21.86 22.75
CA TRP A 78 2.62 -22.61 22.81
C TRP A 78 2.89 -24.01 22.28
N GLN A 79 2.53 -25.02 23.05
CA GLN A 79 2.60 -26.42 22.63
C GLN A 79 1.19 -26.96 22.43
N CYS A 80 0.87 -27.34 21.21
CA CYS A 80 -0.39 -28.01 20.90
C CYS A 80 -0.45 -29.37 21.61
N THR A 81 -1.58 -29.69 22.26
CA THR A 81 -1.77 -30.98 22.94
C THR A 81 -2.04 -32.13 21.96
N ALA A 82 -2.59 -31.84 20.78
CA ALA A 82 -2.95 -32.86 19.79
C ALA A 82 -1.75 -33.36 18.96
N CYS A 83 -0.84 -32.46 18.57
CA CYS A 83 0.29 -32.81 17.68
C CYS A 83 1.68 -32.48 18.24
N TYR A 84 1.75 -32.04 19.51
CA TYR A 84 2.96 -31.66 20.24
C TYR A 84 3.83 -30.59 19.57
N ARG A 85 3.32 -29.91 18.54
CA ARG A 85 4.03 -28.82 17.87
C ARG A 85 4.20 -27.65 18.84
N GLN A 86 5.46 -27.28 19.08
CA GLN A 86 5.83 -26.03 19.75
C GLN A 86 5.91 -24.89 18.72
N THR A 87 5.38 -23.73 19.07
CA THR A 87 5.42 -22.54 18.23
C THR A 87 5.52 -21.27 19.08
N SER A 88 6.30 -20.28 18.64
CA SER A 88 6.31 -18.94 19.23
C SER A 88 5.38 -18.01 18.45
N LEU A 89 5.11 -16.82 18.99
CA LEU A 89 4.33 -15.78 18.31
C LEU A 89 4.88 -15.39 16.93
N ARG A 90 6.18 -15.58 16.68
CA ARG A 90 6.84 -15.21 15.41
C ARG A 90 6.92 -16.36 14.42
N SER A 91 6.88 -17.62 14.88
CA SER A 91 7.05 -18.80 14.04
C SER A 91 6.05 -18.84 12.90
N GLY A 92 6.53 -18.96 11.65
CA GLY A 92 5.67 -18.99 10.46
C GLY A 92 5.09 -17.64 10.03
N THR A 93 5.56 -16.53 10.60
CA THR A 93 5.18 -15.16 10.19
C THR A 93 6.32 -14.48 9.42
N VAL A 94 6.14 -13.25 8.94
CA VAL A 94 7.24 -12.46 8.35
C VAL A 94 8.41 -12.19 9.32
N MET A 95 8.11 -12.22 10.62
CA MET A 95 9.06 -12.02 11.73
C MET A 95 9.76 -13.31 12.16
N ASP A 96 9.51 -14.43 11.47
CA ASP A 96 10.10 -15.71 11.79
C ASP A 96 11.64 -15.65 11.76
N ASN A 97 12.26 -16.33 12.72
CA ASN A 97 13.70 -16.32 12.98
C ASN A 97 14.36 -14.93 13.10
N SER A 98 13.58 -13.86 13.34
CA SER A 98 14.13 -12.52 13.53
C SER A 98 14.73 -12.39 14.93
N LYS A 99 15.98 -11.90 15.01
CA LYS A 99 16.65 -11.53 16.27
C LYS A 99 16.26 -10.13 16.77
N LEU A 100 15.48 -9.38 15.99
CA LEU A 100 15.08 -8.02 16.36
C LEU A 100 13.99 -8.04 17.43
N PRO A 101 13.95 -7.06 18.35
CA PRO A 101 12.80 -6.87 19.23
C PRO A 101 11.50 -6.64 18.44
N LEU A 102 10.35 -7.11 18.96
CA LEU A 102 9.05 -6.88 18.32
C LEU A 102 8.74 -5.38 18.20
N ARG A 103 9.20 -4.59 19.18
CA ARG A 103 9.08 -3.13 19.16
C ARG A 103 9.71 -2.51 17.90
N THR A 104 10.84 -3.02 17.44
CA THR A 104 11.51 -2.53 16.21
C THR A 104 10.65 -2.83 14.98
N TRP A 105 10.02 -4.00 14.92
CA TRP A 105 9.08 -4.34 13.84
C TRP A 105 7.84 -3.45 13.85
N LEU A 106 7.24 -3.25 15.02
CA LEU A 106 6.07 -2.37 15.19
C LEU A 106 6.39 -0.90 14.86
N LEU A 107 7.59 -0.43 15.20
CA LEU A 107 8.06 0.90 14.81
C LEU A 107 8.25 0.99 13.28
N GLY A 108 8.80 -0.06 12.65
CA GLY A 108 8.86 -0.15 11.19
C GLY A 108 7.48 -0.11 10.53
N MET A 109 6.51 -0.83 11.08
CA MET A 109 5.10 -0.79 10.63
C MET A 109 4.48 0.59 10.81
N TYR A 110 4.76 1.28 11.92
CA TYR A 110 4.33 2.64 12.18
C TYR A 110 4.87 3.63 11.15
N LEU A 111 6.18 3.57 10.87
CA LEU A 111 6.84 4.48 9.94
C LEU A 111 6.37 4.26 8.51
N LEU A 112 6.30 3.01 8.03
CA LEU A 112 5.82 2.67 6.68
C LEU A 112 4.32 2.92 6.51
N GLY A 113 3.53 2.65 7.55
CA GLY A 113 2.09 2.80 7.52
C GLY A 113 1.67 4.26 7.45
N GLN A 114 2.29 5.14 8.26
CA GLN A 114 1.84 6.51 8.43
C GLN A 114 2.59 7.55 7.60
N SER A 115 3.68 7.19 6.92
CA SER A 115 4.36 8.15 6.06
C SER A 115 3.47 8.52 4.86
N LYS A 116 3.26 9.83 4.64
CA LYS A 116 2.52 10.33 3.47
C LYS A 116 3.35 10.18 2.19
N THR A 117 4.64 10.46 2.30
CA THR A 117 5.65 10.19 1.28
C THR A 117 6.30 8.85 1.63
N ASN A 118 6.38 7.91 0.68
CA ASN A 118 7.07 6.62 0.85
C ASN A 118 8.36 6.77 1.66
N LEU A 119 8.73 5.75 2.45
CA LEU A 119 9.93 5.80 3.27
C LEU A 119 11.03 4.94 2.66
N SER A 120 12.19 5.50 2.30
CA SER A 120 13.28 4.69 1.74
C SER A 120 13.85 3.69 2.76
N ALA A 121 14.48 2.59 2.30
CA ALA A 121 15.11 1.63 3.22
C ALA A 121 16.30 2.26 3.99
N LEU A 122 16.99 3.23 3.40
CA LEU A 122 18.05 4.01 4.05
C LEU A 122 17.49 4.92 5.15
N GLU A 123 16.32 5.50 4.94
CA GLU A 123 15.67 6.31 5.96
C GLU A 123 15.10 5.43 7.08
N LEU A 124 14.47 4.31 6.73
CA LEU A 124 14.02 3.32 7.71
C LEU A 124 15.19 2.82 8.58
N MET A 125 16.36 2.58 7.98
CA MET A 125 17.59 2.22 8.69
C MET A 125 17.94 3.27 9.76
N ARG A 126 17.93 4.55 9.40
CA ARG A 126 18.24 5.66 10.33
C ARG A 126 17.21 5.76 11.46
N HIS A 127 15.91 5.67 11.14
CA HIS A 127 14.84 5.74 12.14
C HIS A 127 14.87 4.56 13.11
N LEU A 128 15.20 3.36 12.63
CA LEU A 128 15.22 2.16 13.47
C LEU A 128 16.56 1.92 14.20
N GLY A 129 17.63 2.61 13.80
CA GLY A 129 18.97 2.39 14.36
C GLY A 129 19.53 0.99 14.05
N VAL A 130 19.18 0.42 12.90
CA VAL A 130 19.64 -0.90 12.45
C VAL A 130 20.57 -0.77 11.24
N SER A 131 21.18 -1.86 10.78
CA SER A 131 21.98 -1.85 9.55
C SER A 131 21.09 -1.86 8.29
N TYR A 132 21.60 -1.36 7.16
CA TYR A 132 20.88 -1.41 5.88
C TYR A 132 20.48 -2.83 5.45
N PRO A 133 21.35 -3.87 5.58
CA PRO A 133 20.96 -5.27 5.33
C PRO A 133 19.86 -5.79 6.26
N THR A 134 19.54 -5.07 7.35
CA THR A 134 18.41 -5.39 8.23
C THR A 134 17.15 -4.60 7.82
N ALA A 135 17.29 -3.31 7.55
CA ALA A 135 16.18 -2.43 7.19
C ALA A 135 15.55 -2.80 5.84
N TRP A 136 16.38 -3.15 4.84
CA TRP A 136 15.91 -3.52 3.51
C TRP A 136 14.98 -4.75 3.53
N PRO A 137 15.37 -5.93 4.06
CA PRO A 137 14.48 -7.08 4.09
C PRO A 137 13.28 -6.85 5.02
N MET A 138 13.42 -6.12 6.14
CA MET A 138 12.27 -5.74 6.97
C MET A 138 11.22 -5.00 6.15
N LYS A 139 11.63 -3.94 5.44
CA LYS A 139 10.73 -3.15 4.61
C LYS A 139 10.06 -4.02 3.55
N HIS A 140 10.84 -4.78 2.79
CA HIS A 140 10.33 -5.61 1.71
C HIS A 140 9.38 -6.72 2.20
N LYS A 141 9.63 -7.30 3.38
CA LYS A 141 8.71 -8.24 4.04
C LYS A 141 7.37 -7.59 4.40
N LEU A 142 7.40 -6.38 4.95
CA LEU A 142 6.19 -5.64 5.29
C LEU A 142 5.41 -5.24 4.03
N MET A 143 6.09 -4.76 2.99
CA MET A 143 5.45 -4.48 1.70
C MET A 143 4.90 -5.75 1.05
N GLN A 144 5.55 -6.90 1.21
CA GLN A 144 5.03 -8.17 0.72
C GLN A 144 3.74 -8.59 1.45
N ALA A 145 3.67 -8.37 2.77
CA ALA A 145 2.43 -8.58 3.53
C ALA A 145 1.32 -7.63 3.07
N MET A 146 1.65 -6.38 2.72
CA MET A 146 0.72 -5.45 2.10
C MET A 146 0.23 -5.97 0.74
N THR A 147 1.15 -6.43 -0.13
CA THR A 147 0.81 -7.01 -1.44
C THR A 147 -0.17 -8.16 -1.30
N GLN A 148 0.09 -9.12 -0.40
CA GLN A 148 -0.81 -10.25 -0.18
C GLN A 148 -2.18 -9.83 0.33
N ARG A 149 -2.26 -8.80 1.18
CA ARG A 149 -3.53 -8.29 1.68
C ARG A 149 -4.34 -7.55 0.62
N GLU A 150 -3.68 -6.87 -0.32
CA GLU A 150 -4.33 -6.15 -1.41
C GLU A 150 -4.61 -7.05 -2.64
N ALA A 151 -4.01 -8.24 -2.72
CA ALA A 151 -4.15 -9.15 -3.87
C ALA A 151 -5.59 -9.53 -4.21
N ASN A 152 -6.48 -9.64 -3.22
CA ASN A 152 -7.87 -10.04 -3.41
C ASN A 152 -8.85 -8.85 -3.43
N ARG A 153 -8.34 -7.60 -3.45
CA ARG A 153 -9.22 -6.43 -3.50
C ARG A 153 -9.83 -6.32 -4.88
N LYS A 154 -11.16 -6.29 -4.92
CA LYS A 154 -11.98 -5.93 -6.08
C LYS A 154 -12.66 -4.59 -5.89
N LEU A 155 -12.87 -3.88 -6.99
CA LEU A 155 -13.65 -2.64 -7.07
C LEU A 155 -15.01 -2.92 -7.69
N GLY A 156 -16.02 -2.13 -7.36
CA GLY A 156 -17.37 -2.22 -7.94
C GLY A 156 -18.04 -0.85 -7.93
N GLY A 157 -19.29 -0.76 -8.37
CA GLY A 157 -19.96 0.53 -8.54
C GLY A 157 -19.27 1.34 -9.64
N ILE A 158 -19.02 2.63 -9.40
CA ILE A 158 -18.35 3.53 -10.35
C ILE A 158 -16.84 3.40 -10.21
N VAL A 159 -16.14 3.09 -11.31
CA VAL A 159 -14.69 2.88 -11.34
C VAL A 159 -14.04 3.72 -12.43
N GLN A 160 -13.09 4.57 -12.03
CA GLN A 160 -12.23 5.32 -12.95
C GLN A 160 -10.95 4.51 -13.20
N LEU A 161 -10.59 4.28 -14.46
CA LEU A 161 -9.54 3.35 -14.88
C LEU A 161 -8.58 4.04 -15.86
N ASP A 162 -7.28 3.81 -15.69
CA ASP A 162 -6.24 4.42 -16.54
C ASP A 162 -5.03 3.49 -16.71
N ASP A 163 -4.32 3.67 -17.82
CA ASP A 163 -3.06 3.00 -18.13
C ASP A 163 -1.87 3.87 -17.76
N ALA A 164 -0.89 3.29 -17.09
CA ALA A 164 0.24 4.06 -16.59
C ALA A 164 1.57 3.31 -16.67
N TYR A 165 2.65 4.06 -16.50
CA TYR A 165 4.02 3.57 -16.55
C TYR A 165 4.82 4.00 -15.33
N LEU A 166 5.60 3.08 -14.77
CA LEU A 166 6.63 3.35 -13.77
C LEU A 166 8.02 3.37 -14.40
N GLY A 167 8.83 4.37 -14.04
CA GLY A 167 10.22 4.50 -14.49
C GLY A 167 10.42 5.29 -15.79
N GLY A 168 11.65 5.27 -16.28
CA GLY A 168 12.16 6.08 -17.38
C GLY A 168 13.45 6.82 -17.00
N GLU A 169 14.49 6.09 -16.60
CA GLU A 169 15.79 6.66 -16.20
C GLU A 169 16.88 6.59 -17.29
N ARG A 170 16.62 5.93 -18.43
CA ARG A 170 17.61 5.80 -19.51
C ARG A 170 17.34 6.81 -20.63
N ASN A 171 18.39 7.51 -21.04
CA ASN A 171 18.42 8.24 -22.31
C ASN A 171 18.43 7.21 -23.45
N GLY A 172 17.42 7.24 -24.31
CA GLY A 172 17.26 6.31 -25.45
C GLY A 172 16.11 5.30 -25.29
N GLY A 173 15.61 4.81 -26.42
CA GLY A 173 14.45 3.90 -26.53
C GLY A 173 13.18 4.58 -27.05
N LYS A 174 12.15 3.77 -27.36
CA LYS A 174 10.87 4.27 -27.88
C LYS A 174 10.19 5.20 -26.86
N ALA A 175 9.80 6.40 -27.29
CA ALA A 175 8.99 7.31 -26.50
C ALA A 175 7.53 6.82 -26.43
N GLY A 176 6.87 7.05 -25.29
CA GLY A 176 5.46 6.69 -25.11
C GLY A 176 5.22 5.20 -24.81
N ARG A 177 4.08 4.67 -25.27
CA ARG A 177 3.64 3.30 -24.99
C ARG A 177 4.62 2.27 -25.60
N GLY A 178 5.00 1.26 -24.81
CA GLY A 178 5.93 0.20 -25.25
C GLY A 178 7.42 0.52 -25.07
N SER A 179 7.77 1.54 -24.27
CA SER A 179 9.17 1.77 -23.88
C SER A 179 9.70 0.63 -23.00
N GLU A 180 10.79 0.00 -23.42
CA GLU A 180 11.52 -1.04 -22.66
C GLU A 180 12.03 -0.56 -21.30
N ASN A 181 12.13 0.75 -21.11
CA ASN A 181 12.62 1.40 -19.89
C ASN A 181 11.51 1.66 -18.86
N LYS A 182 10.26 1.32 -19.19
CA LYS A 182 9.09 1.59 -18.36
C LYS A 182 8.36 0.30 -18.03
N ARG A 183 7.79 0.24 -16.83
CA ARG A 183 6.93 -0.86 -16.40
C ARG A 183 5.47 -0.47 -16.55
N PRO A 184 4.71 -1.09 -17.45
CA PRO A 184 3.28 -0.83 -17.57
C PRO A 184 2.54 -1.34 -16.34
N PHE A 185 1.54 -0.59 -15.92
CA PHE A 185 0.63 -0.96 -14.85
C PHE A 185 -0.74 -0.34 -15.10
N VAL A 186 -1.77 -0.99 -14.59
CA VAL A 186 -3.14 -0.46 -14.59
C VAL A 186 -3.41 0.15 -13.22
N ILE A 187 -4.08 1.31 -13.19
CA ILE A 187 -4.61 1.92 -11.98
C ILE A 187 -6.11 2.07 -12.13
N ALA A 188 -6.84 1.75 -11.06
CA ALA A 188 -8.27 2.02 -10.98
C ALA A 188 -8.64 2.58 -9.62
N VAL A 189 -9.61 3.49 -9.61
CA VAL A 189 -10.14 4.16 -8.42
C VAL A 189 -11.65 4.04 -8.42
N GLU A 190 -12.18 3.40 -7.39
CA GLU A 190 -13.61 3.36 -7.13
C GLU A 190 -14.07 4.67 -6.50
N THR A 191 -15.24 5.15 -6.91
CA THR A 191 -15.87 6.35 -6.34
C THR A 191 -17.28 6.06 -5.85
N THR A 192 -17.75 6.88 -4.92
CA THR A 192 -19.18 7.01 -4.62
C THR A 192 -19.91 7.66 -5.79
N GLU A 193 -21.25 7.61 -5.76
CA GLU A 193 -22.11 8.30 -6.73
C GLU A 193 -21.88 9.82 -6.74
N ASP A 194 -21.57 10.42 -5.59
CA ASP A 194 -21.21 11.85 -5.48
C ASP A 194 -19.72 12.12 -5.83
N GLY A 195 -19.07 11.18 -6.50
CA GLY A 195 -17.73 11.36 -7.05
C GLY A 195 -16.63 11.45 -6.00
N ARG A 196 -16.77 10.83 -4.83
CA ARG A 196 -15.70 10.76 -3.80
C ARG A 196 -14.93 9.45 -3.92
N PRO A 197 -13.59 9.46 -3.83
CA PRO A 197 -12.81 8.26 -4.00
C PRO A 197 -12.99 7.36 -2.78
N LEU A 198 -13.05 6.05 -2.98
CA LEU A 198 -13.18 5.05 -1.93
C LEU A 198 -11.94 4.18 -1.85
N ARG A 199 -11.68 3.40 -2.90
CA ARG A 199 -10.62 2.39 -2.96
C ARG A 199 -9.86 2.53 -4.26
N ALA A 200 -8.61 2.07 -4.28
CA ALA A 200 -7.79 2.00 -5.47
C ALA A 200 -7.12 0.63 -5.58
N VAL A 201 -6.96 0.17 -6.81
CA VAL A 201 -6.11 -0.98 -7.17
C VAL A 201 -5.08 -0.54 -8.20
N MET A 202 -3.87 -1.10 -8.11
CA MET A 202 -2.73 -0.78 -8.95
C MET A 202 -1.89 -2.03 -9.16
N ASP A 203 -1.79 -2.52 -10.40
CA ASP A 203 -1.03 -3.74 -10.69
C ASP A 203 -0.14 -3.57 -11.92
N PRO A 204 1.13 -4.00 -11.84
CA PRO A 204 1.92 -4.19 -13.05
C PRO A 204 1.23 -5.18 -13.97
N VAL A 205 1.24 -4.88 -15.26
CA VAL A 205 0.75 -5.78 -16.32
C VAL A 205 1.92 -6.08 -17.27
N PRO A 206 1.92 -7.22 -17.99
CA PRO A 206 2.95 -7.49 -18.99
C PRO A 206 2.92 -6.47 -20.15
N GLY A 207 1.74 -5.93 -20.45
CA GLY A 207 1.52 -4.90 -21.44
C GLY A 207 0.03 -4.56 -21.54
N PHE A 208 -0.31 -3.61 -22.40
CA PHE A 208 -1.70 -3.21 -22.64
C PHE A 208 -2.30 -4.00 -23.79
N THR A 209 -2.43 -5.30 -23.60
CA THR A 209 -3.09 -6.23 -24.54
C THR A 209 -4.49 -6.56 -24.05
N LYS A 210 -5.39 -6.93 -24.98
CA LYS A 210 -6.76 -7.36 -24.62
C LYS A 210 -6.74 -8.53 -23.63
N ALA A 211 -5.85 -9.52 -23.85
CA ALA A 211 -5.72 -10.69 -22.98
C ALA A 211 -5.27 -10.32 -21.55
N ALA A 212 -4.22 -9.50 -21.40
CA ALA A 212 -3.75 -9.07 -20.09
C ALA A 212 -4.80 -8.24 -19.34
N LEU A 213 -5.55 -7.41 -20.07
CA LEU A 213 -6.61 -6.59 -19.47
C LEU A 213 -7.83 -7.42 -19.10
N SER A 214 -8.25 -8.39 -19.91
CA SER A 214 -9.31 -9.34 -19.55
C SER A 214 -8.99 -10.11 -18.27
N GLU A 215 -7.76 -10.61 -18.12
CA GLU A 215 -7.32 -11.26 -16.88
C GLU A 215 -7.39 -10.28 -15.69
N TRP A 216 -6.84 -9.08 -15.86
CA TRP A 216 -6.84 -8.07 -14.81
C TRP A 216 -8.27 -7.68 -14.39
N ILE A 217 -9.19 -7.50 -15.34
CA ILE A 217 -10.60 -7.17 -15.12
C ILE A 217 -11.26 -8.26 -14.26
N GLY A 218 -11.14 -9.54 -14.65
CA GLY A 218 -11.72 -10.65 -13.90
C GLY A 218 -11.15 -10.77 -12.47
N GLN A 219 -9.89 -10.37 -12.26
CA GLN A 219 -9.25 -10.35 -10.95
C GLN A 219 -9.64 -9.14 -10.10
N ARG A 220 -9.86 -7.97 -10.69
CA ARG A 220 -9.93 -6.68 -9.97
C ARG A 220 -11.28 -5.99 -9.96
N LEU A 221 -12.21 -6.39 -10.82
CA LEU A 221 -13.56 -5.81 -10.85
C LEU A 221 -14.60 -6.84 -10.37
N HIS A 222 -15.59 -6.34 -9.64
CA HIS A 222 -16.85 -7.07 -9.44
C HIS A 222 -17.68 -7.01 -10.73
N PRO A 223 -18.33 -8.10 -11.15
CA PRO A 223 -19.22 -8.11 -12.31
C PRO A 223 -20.22 -6.96 -12.26
N GLY A 224 -20.47 -6.30 -13.40
CA GLY A 224 -21.42 -5.19 -13.50
C GLY A 224 -20.94 -3.85 -12.95
N ALA A 225 -19.65 -3.67 -12.65
CA ALA A 225 -19.08 -2.34 -12.41
C ALA A 225 -19.30 -1.39 -13.61
N ASP A 226 -19.53 -0.11 -13.33
CA ASP A 226 -19.61 0.97 -14.32
C ASP A 226 -18.24 1.65 -14.43
N VAL A 227 -17.57 1.43 -15.56
CA VAL A 227 -16.16 1.75 -15.74
C VAL A 227 -15.97 2.91 -16.70
N TYR A 228 -15.20 3.89 -16.27
CA TYR A 228 -14.81 5.06 -17.05
C TYR A 228 -13.31 4.99 -17.32
N SER A 229 -12.91 5.04 -18.59
CA SER A 229 -11.48 5.01 -18.95
C SER A 229 -11.14 5.96 -20.09
N ASP A 230 -9.84 6.10 -20.36
CA ASP A 230 -9.39 6.68 -21.63
C ASP A 230 -9.76 5.78 -22.83
N GLY A 231 -9.60 6.31 -24.04
CA GLY A 231 -9.90 5.60 -25.29
C GLY A 231 -8.85 4.56 -25.71
N LEU A 232 -8.06 4.00 -24.78
CA LEU A 232 -7.12 2.93 -25.11
C LEU A 232 -7.88 1.68 -25.60
N GLY A 233 -7.56 1.21 -26.80
CA GLY A 233 -8.27 0.10 -27.44
C GLY A 233 -8.27 -1.22 -26.64
N ALA A 234 -7.27 -1.44 -25.77
CA ALA A 234 -7.23 -2.61 -24.89
C ALA A 234 -8.35 -2.61 -23.84
N PHE A 235 -8.86 -1.44 -23.45
CA PHE A 235 -9.96 -1.32 -22.49
C PHE A 235 -11.32 -1.76 -23.05
N ARG A 236 -11.46 -1.97 -24.37
CA ARG A 236 -12.64 -2.65 -24.96
C ARG A 236 -12.85 -4.07 -24.42
N ALA A 237 -11.86 -4.65 -23.72
CA ALA A 237 -12.06 -5.87 -22.94
C ALA A 237 -13.15 -5.76 -21.86
N LEU A 238 -13.46 -4.54 -21.39
CA LEU A 238 -14.50 -4.26 -20.39
C LEU A 238 -15.91 -4.54 -20.90
N GLU A 239 -16.18 -4.27 -22.19
CA GLU A 239 -17.50 -4.35 -22.82
C GLU A 239 -18.12 -5.76 -22.76
N ALA A 240 -17.32 -6.79 -22.45
CA ALA A 240 -17.79 -8.16 -22.28
C ALA A 240 -18.66 -8.35 -21.02
N GLU A 241 -18.35 -7.65 -19.92
CA GLU A 241 -18.93 -7.91 -18.59
C GLU A 241 -19.27 -6.63 -17.79
N HIS A 242 -18.93 -5.46 -18.33
CA HIS A 242 -19.04 -4.18 -17.63
C HIS A 242 -19.62 -3.10 -18.54
N ALA A 243 -20.38 -2.18 -17.95
CA ALA A 243 -20.69 -0.92 -18.61
C ALA A 243 -19.37 -0.13 -18.76
N HIS A 244 -19.08 0.33 -19.97
CA HIS A 244 -17.83 1.02 -20.27
C HIS A 244 -18.10 2.34 -20.98
N THR A 245 -17.69 3.43 -20.36
CA THR A 245 -17.76 4.77 -20.92
C THR A 245 -16.35 5.29 -21.21
N VAL A 246 -16.08 5.60 -22.47
CA VAL A 246 -14.82 6.25 -22.87
C VAL A 246 -14.93 7.75 -22.65
N ILE A 247 -13.99 8.32 -21.89
CA ILE A 247 -13.94 9.75 -21.62
C ILE A 247 -13.31 10.48 -22.81
N GLU A 248 -14.13 11.25 -23.53
CA GLU A 248 -13.68 12.09 -24.64
C GLU A 248 -13.02 13.39 -24.14
N GLY A 249 -11.99 13.87 -24.85
CA GLY A 249 -11.26 15.11 -24.53
C GLY A 249 -9.76 15.01 -24.82
N SER A 250 -9.08 16.16 -25.03
CA SER A 250 -7.63 16.24 -25.26
C SER A 250 -6.95 17.18 -24.26
N GLY A 251 -5.73 16.83 -23.84
CA GLY A 251 -4.94 17.66 -22.92
C GLY A 251 -5.57 17.84 -21.54
N ARG A 252 -5.46 19.05 -20.97
CA ARG A 252 -5.86 19.39 -19.59
C ARG A 252 -7.36 19.19 -19.32
N SER A 253 -8.21 19.30 -20.35
CA SER A 253 -9.66 19.09 -20.28
C SER A 253 -10.06 17.65 -19.89
N ARG A 254 -9.28 16.63 -20.33
CA ARG A 254 -9.50 15.22 -19.97
C ARG A 254 -9.19 14.94 -18.49
N CYS A 255 -8.23 15.66 -17.91
CA CYS A 255 -7.86 15.53 -16.50
C CYS A 255 -8.92 16.12 -15.54
N GLU A 256 -9.76 17.01 -16.05
CA GLU A 256 -10.79 17.74 -15.29
C GLU A 256 -12.20 17.17 -15.49
N ALA A 257 -12.39 16.25 -16.45
CA ALA A 257 -13.62 15.47 -16.55
C ALA A 257 -13.88 14.76 -15.21
N GLU A 258 -15.06 14.98 -14.62
CA GLU A 258 -15.40 14.48 -13.28
C GLU A 258 -15.15 12.97 -13.14
N ASN A 259 -15.34 12.23 -14.24
CA ASN A 259 -15.22 10.77 -14.33
C ASN A 259 -13.77 10.24 -14.51
N ALA A 260 -12.74 11.10 -14.63
CA ALA A 260 -11.31 10.70 -14.60
C ALA A 260 -10.48 11.44 -13.55
N ARG A 261 -11.09 12.34 -12.77
CA ARG A 261 -10.39 13.21 -11.84
C ARG A 261 -9.56 12.42 -10.81
N TRP A 262 -10.13 11.40 -10.19
CA TRP A 262 -9.50 10.72 -9.06
C TRP A 262 -8.41 9.75 -9.47
N VAL A 263 -8.57 9.03 -10.58
CA VAL A 263 -7.49 8.18 -11.10
C VAL A 263 -6.23 9.01 -11.40
N ASN A 264 -6.40 10.20 -12.00
CA ASN A 264 -5.31 11.14 -12.26
C ASN A 264 -4.69 11.71 -10.98
N VAL A 265 -5.50 12.07 -9.99
CA VAL A 265 -5.02 12.57 -8.69
C VAL A 265 -4.22 11.50 -7.95
N VAL A 266 -4.73 10.27 -7.89
CA VAL A 266 -4.05 9.15 -7.21
C VAL A 266 -2.76 8.80 -7.94
N LEU A 267 -2.77 8.76 -9.27
CA LEU A 267 -1.59 8.53 -10.09
C LEU A 267 -0.51 9.61 -9.89
N SER A 268 -0.92 10.88 -9.82
CA SER A 268 -0.01 12.01 -9.57
C SER A 268 0.61 11.95 -8.17
N ASN A 269 -0.18 11.61 -7.15
CA ASN A 269 0.31 11.41 -5.78
C ASN A 269 1.29 10.24 -5.68
N LEU A 270 1.00 9.13 -6.37
CA LEU A 270 1.90 7.99 -6.48
C LEU A 270 3.25 8.41 -7.06
N LYS A 271 3.27 9.04 -8.24
CA LYS A 271 4.50 9.48 -8.92
C LYS A 271 5.33 10.41 -8.02
N ARG A 272 4.70 11.47 -7.49
CA ARG A 272 5.36 12.41 -6.58
C ARG A 272 5.94 11.72 -5.33
N SER A 273 5.21 10.76 -4.77
CA SER A 273 5.67 10.01 -3.60
C SER A 273 6.81 9.04 -3.94
N LEU A 274 6.89 8.53 -5.17
CA LEU A 274 8.00 7.68 -5.61
C LEU A 274 9.24 8.55 -5.84
N ASP A 275 9.11 9.63 -6.60
CA ASP A 275 10.22 10.53 -6.96
C ASP A 275 10.84 11.19 -5.72
N GLY A 276 10.02 11.58 -4.74
CA GLY A 276 10.51 12.18 -3.50
C GLY A 276 11.22 11.20 -2.56
N ALA A 277 10.90 9.91 -2.64
CA ALA A 277 11.42 8.89 -1.71
C ALA A 277 12.55 8.05 -2.30
N TYR A 278 12.62 7.93 -3.62
CA TYR A 278 13.56 7.07 -4.31
C TYR A 278 14.25 7.84 -5.46
N HIS A 279 15.57 8.01 -5.37
CA HIS A 279 16.35 8.66 -6.42
C HIS A 279 16.75 7.73 -7.58
N ALA A 280 16.83 6.41 -7.32
CA ALA A 280 17.12 5.38 -8.31
C ALA A 280 16.37 4.10 -7.93
N PHE A 281 15.17 3.91 -8.48
CA PHE A 281 14.31 2.79 -8.11
C PHE A 281 14.27 1.71 -9.18
N LYS A 282 14.61 0.48 -8.81
CA LYS A 282 14.51 -0.69 -9.70
C LYS A 282 13.04 -1.10 -9.87
N PHE A 283 12.24 -0.27 -10.54
CA PHE A 283 10.81 -0.50 -10.81
C PHE A 283 10.59 -1.88 -11.41
N ALA A 284 11.51 -2.30 -12.26
CA ALA A 284 11.44 -3.61 -12.88
C ALA A 284 11.41 -4.78 -11.90
N LYS A 285 12.03 -4.65 -10.73
CA LYS A 285 12.04 -5.69 -9.69
C LYS A 285 11.00 -5.45 -8.59
N TYR A 286 10.67 -4.19 -8.30
CA TYR A 286 10.00 -3.86 -7.04
C TYR A 286 8.68 -3.09 -7.20
N ALA A 287 8.23 -2.85 -8.44
CA ALA A 287 6.99 -2.11 -8.74
C ALA A 287 5.79 -2.64 -7.94
N GLN A 288 5.52 -3.94 -7.98
CA GLN A 288 4.32 -4.53 -7.33
C GLN A 288 4.25 -4.21 -5.83
N ARG A 289 5.38 -4.34 -5.12
CA ARG A 289 5.45 -4.05 -3.68
C ARG A 289 5.29 -2.56 -3.39
N SER A 290 5.85 -1.68 -4.22
CA SER A 290 5.71 -0.23 -4.05
C SER A 290 4.29 0.28 -4.37
N LEU A 291 3.66 -0.30 -5.39
CA LEU A 291 2.25 -0.04 -5.69
C LEU A 291 1.37 -0.53 -4.54
N ALA A 292 1.65 -1.72 -3.98
CA ALA A 292 0.93 -2.23 -2.81
C ALA A 292 1.09 -1.36 -1.55
N GLU A 293 2.27 -0.79 -1.30
CA GLU A 293 2.50 0.18 -0.21
C GLU A 293 1.65 1.44 -0.39
N THR A 294 1.44 1.88 -1.63
CA THR A 294 0.55 3.01 -1.96
C THR A 294 -0.92 2.65 -1.79
N MET A 295 -1.34 1.52 -2.36
CA MET A 295 -2.70 0.98 -2.18
C MET A 295 -3.03 0.80 -0.71
N TRP A 296 -2.10 0.26 0.09
CA TRP A 296 -2.29 0.00 1.51
C TRP A 296 -2.74 1.25 2.28
N ARG A 297 -2.00 2.35 2.09
CA ARG A 297 -2.26 3.64 2.73
C ARG A 297 -3.53 4.28 2.18
N PHE A 298 -3.69 4.30 0.86
CA PHE A 298 -4.88 4.89 0.24
C PHE A 298 -6.16 4.20 0.70
N ASN A 299 -6.20 2.86 0.69
CA ASN A 299 -7.38 2.06 1.01
C ASN A 299 -7.72 2.03 2.51
N ARG A 300 -6.86 2.59 3.37
CA ARG A 300 -7.06 2.68 4.83
C ARG A 300 -7.04 4.11 5.35
N ARG A 301 -6.97 5.11 4.46
CA ARG A 301 -6.81 6.52 4.85
C ARG A 301 -7.92 7.04 5.75
N PHE A 302 -9.13 6.48 5.65
CA PHE A 302 -10.27 6.88 6.47
C PHE A 302 -10.11 6.58 7.97
N ASP A 303 -9.23 5.64 8.34
CA ASP A 303 -8.88 5.37 9.73
C ASP A 303 -7.37 5.08 9.85
N LEU A 304 -6.60 6.17 9.96
CA LEU A 304 -5.15 6.11 10.06
C LEU A 304 -4.67 5.41 11.35
N THR A 305 -5.48 5.40 12.41
CA THR A 305 -5.13 4.73 13.67
C THR A 305 -5.04 3.21 13.53
N ARG A 306 -5.73 2.65 12.53
CA ARG A 306 -5.72 1.21 12.22
C ARG A 306 -4.56 0.75 11.35
N LEU A 307 -3.72 1.65 10.82
CA LEU A 307 -2.65 1.28 9.91
C LEU A 307 -1.66 0.29 10.55
N VAL A 308 -1.23 0.56 11.79
CA VAL A 308 -0.29 -0.33 12.51
C VAL A 308 -0.95 -1.65 12.91
N PRO A 309 -2.10 -1.70 13.59
CA PRO A 309 -2.79 -2.96 13.88
C PRO A 309 -3.10 -3.79 12.62
N SER A 310 -3.53 -3.15 11.53
CA SER A 310 -3.84 -3.85 10.29
C SER A 310 -2.58 -4.47 9.66
N LEU A 311 -1.45 -3.76 9.71
CA LEU A 311 -0.20 -4.24 9.13
C LEU A 311 0.41 -5.33 10.00
N LEU A 312 0.26 -5.25 11.32
CA LEU A 312 0.64 -6.31 12.25
C LEU A 312 -0.15 -7.60 11.97
N ALA A 313 -1.46 -7.51 11.77
CA ALA A 313 -2.30 -8.65 11.40
C ALA A 313 -1.90 -9.24 10.03
N ALA A 314 -1.66 -8.39 9.02
CA ALA A 314 -1.18 -8.84 7.71
C ALA A 314 0.20 -9.52 7.80
N ALA A 315 1.11 -8.97 8.59
CA ALA A 315 2.44 -9.52 8.84
C ALA A 315 2.39 -10.86 9.60
N ALA A 316 1.45 -11.01 10.54
CA ALA A 316 1.24 -12.25 11.28
C ALA A 316 0.63 -13.36 10.40
N ALA A 317 -0.24 -13.00 9.45
CA ALA A 317 -0.83 -13.95 8.50
C ALA A 317 0.09 -14.28 7.31
N SER A 318 1.09 -13.45 7.03
CA SER A 318 2.02 -13.64 5.92
C SER A 318 3.14 -14.60 6.31
N LYS A 319 3.39 -15.59 5.44
CA LYS A 319 4.45 -16.59 5.60
C LYS A 319 5.85 -15.94 5.69
N PRO A 320 6.88 -16.66 6.18
CA PRO A 320 8.24 -16.18 6.14
C PRO A 320 8.72 -15.99 4.69
N TRP A 321 9.45 -14.89 4.46
CA TRP A 321 10.10 -14.60 3.17
C TRP A 321 11.61 -14.49 3.37
N SER A 322 12.37 -15.29 2.63
CA SER A 322 13.83 -15.16 2.60
C SER A 322 14.24 -13.92 1.81
N GLU A 323 15.40 -13.35 2.12
CA GLU A 323 15.93 -12.24 1.33
C GLU A 323 16.10 -12.62 -0.14
N ARG A 324 16.55 -13.87 -0.41
CA ARG A 324 16.64 -14.41 -1.76
C ARG A 324 15.29 -14.35 -2.48
N ALA A 325 14.22 -14.84 -1.87
CA ALA A 325 12.87 -14.79 -2.46
C ALA A 325 12.35 -13.36 -2.66
N LEU A 326 12.77 -12.39 -1.84
CA LEU A 326 12.39 -10.99 -2.03
C LEU A 326 13.16 -10.33 -3.18
N ARG A 327 14.39 -10.77 -3.46
CA ARG A 327 15.24 -10.27 -4.55
C ARG A 327 14.95 -10.96 -5.89
N ASP A 328 14.51 -12.20 -5.82
CA ASP A 328 14.17 -13.05 -6.96
C ASP A 328 12.72 -12.77 -7.37
N VAL A 329 12.57 -11.80 -8.27
CA VAL A 329 11.26 -11.38 -8.78
C VAL A 329 11.24 -11.73 -10.26
N THR A 330 10.29 -12.55 -10.66
CA THR A 330 10.05 -12.88 -12.07
C THR A 330 9.80 -11.59 -12.83
N MET A 331 10.69 -11.30 -13.78
CA MET A 331 10.58 -10.13 -14.62
C MET A 331 9.64 -10.51 -15.76
N PHE A 332 8.58 -9.73 -16.01
CA PHE A 332 7.90 -9.80 -17.30
C PHE A 332 8.93 -9.38 -18.36
N THR A 333 9.45 -10.33 -19.14
CA THR A 333 10.26 -10.02 -20.32
C THR A 333 9.31 -9.74 -21.47
N ALA A 334 9.64 -8.79 -22.33
CA ALA A 334 8.82 -8.46 -23.50
C ALA A 334 8.59 -9.68 -24.42
N GLU A 335 9.47 -10.68 -24.35
CA GLU A 335 9.37 -11.96 -25.07
C GLU A 335 8.23 -12.87 -24.57
N SER A 336 7.71 -12.64 -23.35
CA SER A 336 6.57 -13.42 -22.84
C SER A 336 5.22 -13.00 -23.44
N ALA A 337 5.21 -12.00 -24.31
CA ALA A 337 4.00 -11.38 -24.86
C ALA A 337 3.93 -11.45 -26.40
N CYS A 338 4.69 -12.35 -27.03
CA CYS A 338 4.59 -12.65 -28.47
C CYS A 338 3.65 -13.83 -28.70
#